data_AF-A0AA42DR85-F1
#
_entry.id   AF-A0AA42DR85-F1
#
_cell.length_a   1.000
_cell.length_b   1.000
_cell.length_c   1.000
_cell.angle_alpha   90.00
_cell.angle_beta   90.00
_cell.angle_gamma   90.00
#
_symmetry.space_group_name_H-M   'P 1'
#
loop_
_entity.id
_entity.type
_entity.pdbx_description
1 polymer ?
#
loop_
_entity_poly.entity_id
_entity_poly.type
_entity_poly.pdbx_seq_one_letter_code
_entity_poly.pdbx_strand_id
1 'polypeptide(L)'
;MHIIPIPKGLATELVIKNESNSDRRSLLNKEWKFCIENEVKIRNKARQTYSKVINRVNESVVKNSCDFRLLEQACQTYINKQIDITKE
;
A
#
# COMPACT_ATOMS: atom_id res chain seq x y z
N MET A 1 4.22 -3.45 10.41
CA MET A 1 4.40 -3.31 8.95
C MET A 1 3.27 -2.42 8.44
N HIS A 2 3.57 -1.40 7.67
CA HIS A 2 2.59 -0.38 7.27
C HIS A 2 2.15 -0.61 5.82
N ILE A 3 0.95 -1.13 5.64
CA ILE A 3 0.26 -1.27 4.35
C ILE A 3 -1.09 -0.59 4.52
N ILE A 4 -1.51 0.18 3.52
CA ILE A 4 -2.77 0.91 3.53
C ILE A 4 -3.61 0.55 2.31
N PRO A 5 -4.95 0.45 2.43
CA PRO A 5 -5.84 0.36 1.28
C PRO A 5 -5.89 1.70 0.55
N ILE A 6 -5.87 1.68 -0.78
CA ILE A 6 -5.96 2.88 -1.61
C ILE A 6 -7.08 2.69 -2.63
N PRO A 7 -8.07 3.60 -2.71
CA PRO A 7 -9.08 3.59 -3.76
C PRO A 7 -8.47 3.67 -5.16
N LYS A 8 -9.12 3.02 -6.13
CA LYS A 8 -8.71 3.11 -7.54
C LYS A 8 -8.78 4.56 -8.01
N GLY A 9 -7.75 5.01 -8.72
CA GLY A 9 -7.69 6.36 -9.30
C GLY A 9 -7.17 7.47 -8.38
N LEU A 10 -6.94 7.21 -7.08
CA LEU A 10 -6.35 8.21 -6.17
C LEU A 10 -4.82 8.16 -6.10
N ALA A 11 -4.21 7.05 -6.50
CA ALA A 11 -2.76 6.95 -6.61
C ALA A 11 -2.29 7.56 -7.93
N THR A 12 -1.24 8.38 -7.87
CA THR A 12 -0.55 8.88 -9.05
C THR A 12 0.68 8.00 -9.34
N GLU A 13 0.89 7.66 -10.60
CA GLU A 13 2.05 6.90 -11.02
C GLU A 13 3.30 7.80 -11.09
N LEU A 14 4.41 7.30 -10.54
CA LEU A 14 5.72 7.95 -10.67
C LEU A 14 6.46 7.37 -11.88
N VAL A 15 6.66 8.19 -12.92
CA VAL A 15 7.46 7.82 -14.09
C VAL A 15 8.93 8.11 -13.81
N ILE A 16 9.72 7.08 -13.48
CA ILE A 16 11.15 7.20 -13.13
C ILE A 16 11.96 7.91 -14.22
N LYS A 17 11.61 7.74 -15.50
CA LYS A 17 12.29 8.40 -16.62
C LYS A 17 12.20 9.93 -16.57
N ASN A 18 11.11 10.46 -16.02
CA ASN A 18 10.86 11.90 -15.95
C ASN A 18 11.53 12.54 -14.73
N GLU A 19 12.24 11.76 -13.92
CA GLU A 19 12.93 12.30 -12.76
C GLU A 19 14.17 13.12 -13.15
N SER A 20 14.20 14.37 -12.71
CA SER A 20 15.26 15.33 -13.04
C SER A 20 16.56 15.05 -12.28
N ASN A 21 16.48 14.58 -11.03
CA ASN A 21 17.65 14.27 -10.23
C ASN A 21 18.25 12.91 -10.64
N SER A 22 19.49 12.93 -11.15
CA SER A 22 20.19 11.73 -11.62
C SER A 22 20.39 10.67 -10.54
N ASP A 23 20.68 11.08 -9.32
CA ASP A 23 20.97 10.19 -8.21
C ASP A 23 19.70 9.51 -7.71
N ARG A 24 18.62 10.29 -7.55
CA ARG A 24 17.30 9.74 -7.21
C ARG A 24 16.81 8.77 -8.28
N ARG A 25 16.97 9.12 -9.56
CA ARG A 25 16.62 8.25 -10.68
C ARG A 25 17.40 6.94 -10.65
N SER A 26 18.70 6.97 -10.37
CA SER A 26 19.53 5.77 -10.26
C SER A 26 19.07 4.88 -9.11
N LEU A 27 18.79 5.47 -7.94
CA LEU A 27 18.28 4.76 -6.78
C LEU A 27 16.93 4.07 -7.08
N LEU A 28 15.97 4.82 -7.63
CA LEU A 28 14.63 4.30 -7.97
C LEU A 28 14.70 3.12 -8.95
N ASN A 29 15.60 3.15 -9.93
CA ASN A 29 15.77 2.03 -10.86
C ASN A 29 16.29 0.77 -10.16
N LYS A 30 17.22 0.91 -9.21
CA LYS A 30 17.73 -0.21 -8.42
C LYS A 30 16.65 -0.79 -7.51
N GLU A 31 15.90 0.07 -6.82
CA GLU A 31 14.78 -0.33 -5.95
C GLU A 31 13.67 -1.02 -6.75
N TRP A 32 13.29 -0.44 -7.90
CA TRP A 32 12.28 -1.03 -8.78
C TRP A 32 12.68 -2.42 -9.26
N LYS A 33 13.93 -2.58 -9.72
CA LYS A 33 14.46 -3.89 -10.16
C LYS A 33 14.42 -4.91 -9.02
N PHE A 34 14.86 -4.53 -7.82
CA PHE A 34 14.81 -5.40 -6.64
C PHE A 34 13.36 -5.80 -6.29
N CYS A 35 12.41 -4.87 -6.35
CA CYS A 35 11.00 -5.14 -6.09
C CYS A 35 10.40 -6.13 -7.10
N ILE A 36 10.72 -5.99 -8.39
CA ILE A 36 10.26 -6.91 -9.44
C ILE A 36 10.85 -8.31 -9.22
N GLU A 37 12.15 -8.42 -8.97
CA GLU A 37 12.81 -9.70 -8.72
C GLU A 37 12.29 -10.41 -7.46
N ASN A 38 11.79 -9.66 -6.48
CA ASN A 38 11.29 -10.20 -5.21
C ASN A 38 9.76 -10.11 -5.05
N GLU A 39 9.03 -9.83 -6.13
CA GLU A 39 7.59 -9.52 -6.11
C GLU A 39 6.78 -10.60 -5.37
N VAL A 40 7.05 -11.87 -5.66
CA VAL A 40 6.37 -13.02 -5.03
C VAL A 40 6.60 -13.04 -3.52
N LYS A 41 7.84 -12.81 -3.06
CA LYS A 41 8.18 -12.78 -1.64
C LYS A 41 7.51 -11.59 -0.94
N ILE A 42 7.50 -10.42 -1.57
CA ILE A 42 6.85 -9.21 -1.05
C ILE A 42 5.34 -9.44 -0.88
N ARG A 43 4.67 -9.98 -1.92
CA ARG A 43 3.24 -10.31 -1.86
C ARG A 43 2.92 -11.34 -0.78
N ASN A 44 3.73 -12.40 -0.68
CA ASN A 44 3.52 -13.44 0.34
C ASN A 44 3.70 -12.87 1.76
N LYS A 45 4.71 -12.03 1.98
CA LYS A 45 4.91 -11.36 3.26
C LYS A 45 3.75 -10.43 3.61
N ALA A 46 3.26 -9.64 2.66
CA ALA A 46 2.09 -8.78 2.86
C ALA A 46 0.84 -9.59 3.26
N ARG A 47 0.54 -10.70 2.55
CA ARG A 47 -0.59 -11.59 2.87
C ARG A 47 -0.45 -12.22 4.26
N GLN A 48 0.72 -12.73 4.59
CA GLN A 48 0.98 -13.34 5.90
C GLN A 48 0.85 -12.31 7.02
N THR A 49 1.39 -11.11 6.84
CA THR A 49 1.27 -10.04 7.83
C THR A 49 -0.18 -9.60 8.00
N TYR A 50 -0.92 -9.41 6.91
CA TYR A 50 -2.34 -9.11 6.96
C TYR A 50 -3.10 -10.16 7.78
N SER A 51 -2.94 -11.45 7.44
CA SER A 51 -3.57 -12.55 8.17
C SER A 51 -3.20 -12.58 9.64
N LYS A 52 -1.92 -12.40 9.99
CA LYS A 52 -1.45 -12.38 11.39
C LYS A 52 -2.05 -11.24 12.21
N VAL A 53 -2.20 -10.06 11.62
CA VAL A 53 -2.78 -8.88 12.30
C VAL A 53 -4.29 -9.05 12.47
N ILE A 54 -5.00 -9.45 11.41
CA ILE A 54 -6.46 -9.67 11.46
C ILE A 54 -6.85 -10.76 12.46
N ASN A 55 -6.10 -11.85 12.49
CA ASN A 55 -6.32 -12.97 13.42
C ASN A 55 -5.68 -12.75 14.79
N ARG A 56 -5.04 -11.59 15.03
CA ARG A 56 -4.37 -11.23 16.28
C ARG A 56 -3.44 -12.31 16.83
N VAL A 57 -2.71 -12.98 15.94
CA VAL A 57 -1.84 -14.14 16.29
C VAL A 57 -0.73 -13.74 17.26
N ASN A 58 -0.30 -12.47 17.24
CA ASN A 58 0.74 -11.95 18.13
C ASN A 58 0.50 -10.46 18.41
N GLU A 59 0.43 -10.08 19.68
CA GLU A 59 0.17 -8.70 20.11
C GLU A 59 1.24 -7.71 19.65
N SER A 60 2.52 -8.11 19.63
CA SER A 60 3.61 -7.27 19.13
C SER A 60 3.44 -7.00 17.62
N VAL A 61 3.01 -8.00 16.85
CA VAL A 61 2.75 -7.82 15.41
C VAL A 61 1.57 -6.89 15.17
N VAL A 62 0.52 -7.00 15.99
CA VAL A 62 -0.65 -6.11 15.94
C VAL A 62 -0.25 -4.68 16.30
N LYS A 63 0.45 -4.47 17.42
CA LYS A 63 0.88 -3.15 17.89
C LYS A 63 1.81 -2.43 16.91
N ASN A 64 2.65 -3.18 16.19
CA ASN A 64 3.60 -2.64 15.23
C ASN A 64 3.04 -2.55 13.79
N SER A 65 1.74 -2.78 13.61
CA SER A 65 1.09 -2.70 12.30
C SER A 65 -0.12 -1.77 12.36
N CYS A 66 -0.56 -1.29 11.20
CA CYS A 66 -1.79 -0.51 11.12
C CYS A 66 -2.99 -1.38 11.49
N ASP A 67 -4.05 -0.74 12.01
CA ASP A 67 -5.35 -1.37 12.09
C ASP A 67 -5.95 -1.47 10.68
N PHE A 68 -5.78 -2.62 10.05
CA PHE A 68 -6.23 -2.84 8.68
C PHE A 68 -7.74 -2.74 8.53
N ARG A 69 -8.53 -3.21 9.52
CA ARG A 69 -10.00 -3.16 9.44
C ARG A 69 -10.49 -1.72 9.50
N LEU A 70 -9.90 -0.92 10.40
CA LEU A 70 -10.24 0.50 10.50
C LEU A 70 -9.93 1.24 9.21
N LEU A 71 -8.75 1.00 8.62
CA LEU A 71 -8.36 1.64 7.36
C LEU A 71 -9.25 1.20 6.18
N GLU A 72 -9.65 -0.07 6.11
CA GLU A 72 -10.56 -0.57 5.08
C GLU A 72 -11.95 0.07 5.19
N GLN A 73 -12.48 0.21 6.41
CA GLN A 73 -13.75 0.89 6.65
C GLN A 73 -13.69 2.38 6.28
N ALA A 74 -12.61 3.07 6.64
CA ALA A 74 -12.39 4.46 6.28
C ALA A 74 -12.27 4.63 4.75
N CYS A 75 -11.55 3.73 4.09
CA CYS A 75 -11.40 3.69 2.63
C CYS A 75 -12.77 3.49 1.94
N GLN A 76 -13.58 2.54 2.42
CA GLN A 76 -14.92 2.32 1.88
C GLN A 76 -15.84 3.54 2.08
N THR A 77 -15.78 4.16 3.26
CA THR A 77 -16.55 5.38 3.56
C THR A 77 -16.16 6.53 2.62
N TYR A 78 -14.86 6.68 2.34
CA TYR A 78 -14.37 7.68 1.40
C TYR A 78 -14.93 7.43 -0.02
N ILE A 79 -14.87 6.19 -0.50
CA ILE A 79 -15.39 5.81 -1.82
C ILE A 79 -16.88 6.11 -1.92
N ASN A 80 -17.68 5.75 -0.91
CA ASN A 80 -19.12 5.98 -0.90
C ASN A 80 -19.45 7.48 -0.99
N LYS A 81 -18.77 8.33 -0.21
CA LYS A 81 -18.97 9.79 -0.26
C LYS A 81 -18.66 10.38 -1.63
N GLN A 82 -17.63 9.89 -2.33
CA GLN A 82 -17.33 10.37 -3.68
C GLN A 82 -18.42 9.99 -4.69
N ILE A 83 -19.01 8.80 -4.55
CA ILE A 83 -20.12 8.35 -5.42
C ILE A 83 -21.35 9.24 -5.22
N ASP A 84 -21.66 9.59 -3.96
CA ASP A 84 -22.83 10.42 -3.65
C ASP A 84 -22.69 11.85 -4.20
N ILE A 85 -21.48 12.43 -4.18
CA ILE A 85 -21.19 13.74 -4.77
C ILE A 85 -21.34 13.73 -6.31
N THR A 86 -21.11 12.60 -6.97
CA THR A 86 -21.17 12.51 -8.45
C THR A 86 -22.59 12.24 -8.97
N LYS A 87 -23.58 12.10 -8.08
CA LYS A 87 -24.98 11.79 -8.41
C LYS A 87 -25.91 13.01 -8.33
N GLU A 88 -25.44 14.15 -7.83
CA GLU A 88 -26.09 15.46 -7.92
C GLU A 88 -25.55 16.26 -9.11
#